data_AF-A0A2V8JZV3-F1
#
_entry.id   AF-A0A2V8JZV3-F1
#
_cell.length_a   1.000
_cell.length_b   1.000
_cell.length_c   1.000
_cell.angle_alpha   90.00
_cell.angle_beta   90.00
_cell.angle_gamma   90.00
#
_symmetry.space_group_name_H-M   'P 1'
#
loop_
_entity.id
_entity.type
_entity.pdbx_description
1 polymer ?
#
loop_
_entity_poly.entity_id
_entity_poly.type
_entity_poly.pdbx_seq_one_letter_code
_entity_poly.pdbx_strand_id
1 'polypeptide(L)'
;MRCSKGLIMRNSSKHKRDRGIAMLVVMFALLLLSVIGLGMMYSTNMESAINSNYRDKQGALYASIGGLQEARDRIQPATHNIVAPDAVPSLTAAKVIYILADTSVVPWLTGNKYFDTELCQENVLGLTGTNGVPCTTMVPSSNTSWRTMVYNDVVS
;
A
#
# COMPACT_ATOMS: atom_id res chain seq x y z
N MET A 1 -45.81 89.18 -5.46
CA MET A 1 -46.05 87.96 -6.27
C MET A 1 -44.89 87.00 -6.03
N ARG A 2 -45.22 85.75 -5.69
CA ARG A 2 -44.43 84.51 -5.79
C ARG A 2 -43.18 84.32 -4.91
N CYS A 3 -43.47 83.66 -3.78
CA CYS A 3 -42.75 82.53 -3.19
C CYS A 3 -41.88 81.73 -4.19
N SER A 4 -40.62 81.44 -3.83
CA SER A 4 -39.94 80.23 -4.30
C SER A 4 -39.11 79.61 -3.18
N LYS A 5 -39.50 78.37 -2.86
CA LYS A 5 -38.96 77.48 -1.85
C LYS A 5 -37.71 76.78 -2.41
N GLY A 6 -36.76 76.43 -1.54
CA GLY A 6 -35.77 75.40 -1.83
C GLY A 6 -34.54 75.57 -0.95
N LEU A 7 -34.01 74.55 -0.28
CA LEU A 7 -34.35 73.14 -0.20
C LEU A 7 -33.60 72.69 1.07
N ILE A 8 -34.30 72.38 2.16
CA ILE A 8 -33.66 71.77 3.34
C ILE A 8 -33.32 70.34 2.93
N MET A 9 -32.05 70.11 2.58
CA MET A 9 -31.54 68.78 2.27
C MET A 9 -31.50 67.98 3.59
N ARG A 10 -32.61 67.30 3.89
CA ARG A 10 -32.71 66.34 4.99
C ARG A 10 -31.80 65.16 4.68
N ASN A 11 -30.61 65.13 5.30
CA ASN A 11 -29.79 63.93 5.34
C ASN A 11 -30.50 62.90 6.21
N SER A 12 -31.23 62.00 5.57
CA SER A 12 -31.89 60.86 6.20
C SER A 12 -30.83 59.84 6.58
N SER A 13 -30.30 59.93 7.80
CA SER A 13 -29.45 58.90 8.42
C SER A 13 -30.25 57.62 8.71
N LYS A 14 -30.63 56.88 7.67
CA LYS A 14 -31.10 55.50 7.76
C LYS A 14 -29.88 54.58 7.64
N HIS A 15 -29.13 54.40 8.73
CA HIS A 15 -27.97 53.51 8.72
C HIS A 15 -27.71 52.76 10.04
N LYS A 16 -28.78 52.45 10.78
CA LYS A 16 -28.64 51.78 12.08
C LYS A 16 -29.43 50.48 12.25
N ARG A 17 -30.19 50.01 11.23
CA ARG A 17 -31.05 48.82 11.36
C ARG A 17 -30.59 47.55 10.65
N ASP A 18 -29.59 47.63 9.76
CA ASP A 18 -29.17 46.46 8.95
C ASP A 18 -27.85 45.80 9.43
N ARG A 19 -27.29 46.29 10.55
CA ARG A 19 -26.00 45.80 11.08
C ARG A 19 -26.04 44.35 11.56
N GLY A 20 -27.20 43.86 12.01
CA GLY A 20 -27.35 42.48 12.48
C GLY A 20 -27.31 41.46 11.34
N ILE A 21 -27.97 41.78 10.21
CA ILE A 21 -28.05 40.86 9.07
C ILE A 21 -26.73 40.80 8.29
N ALA A 22 -26.00 41.92 8.24
CA ALA A 22 -24.65 41.96 7.66
C ALA A 22 -23.70 40.99 8.37
N MET A 23 -23.76 40.89 9.69
CA MET A 23 -22.96 39.93 10.46
C MET A 23 -23.36 38.47 10.16
N LEU A 24 -24.65 38.17 10.03
CA LEU A 24 -25.10 36.82 9.68
C LEU A 24 -24.66 36.40 8.28
N VAL A 25 -24.78 37.29 7.29
CA VAL A 25 -24.31 37.04 5.92
C VAL A 25 -22.79 36.80 5.91
N VAL A 26 -22.02 37.57 6.69
CA VAL A 26 -20.57 37.37 6.82
C VAL A 26 -20.25 36.04 7.52
N MET A 27 -20.98 35.64 8.56
CA MET A 27 -20.77 34.34 9.21
C MET A 27 -21.06 33.18 8.26
N PHE A 28 -22.15 33.24 7.50
CA PHE A 28 -22.45 32.21 6.49
C PHE A 28 -21.39 32.18 5.38
N ALA A 29 -20.91 33.33 4.91
CA ALA A 29 -19.83 33.40 3.93
C ALA A 29 -18.52 32.79 4.48
N LEU A 30 -18.16 33.08 5.73
CA LEU A 30 -16.96 32.53 6.38
C LEU A 30 -17.08 31.02 6.64
N LEU A 31 -18.27 30.51 6.96
CA LEU A 31 -18.51 29.08 7.09
C LEU A 31 -18.32 28.36 5.75
N LEU A 32 -18.87 28.90 4.66
CA LEU A 32 -18.67 28.34 3.32
C LEU A 32 -17.20 28.32 2.92
N LEU A 33 -16.47 29.41 3.16
CA LEU A 33 -15.03 29.46 2.89
C LEU A 33 -14.24 28.45 3.73
N SER A 34 -14.61 28.26 5.00
CA SER A 34 -13.97 27.29 5.88
C SER A 34 -14.19 25.85 5.41
N VAL A 35 -15.42 25.51 4.98
CA VAL A 35 -15.73 24.17 4.46
C VAL A 35 -14.97 23.89 3.16
N ILE A 36 -14.88 24.87 2.26
CA ILE A 36 -14.12 24.73 1.02
C ILE A 36 -12.62 24.54 1.32
N GLY A 37 -12.07 25.33 2.24
CA GLY A 37 -10.67 25.23 2.67
C GLY A 37 -10.34 23.87 3.30
N LEU A 38 -11.19 23.37 4.19
CA LEU A 38 -11.03 22.05 4.81
C LEU A 38 -11.19 20.91 3.79
N GLY A 39 -12.14 21.05 2.85
CA GLY A 39 -12.35 20.08 1.78
C GLY A 39 -11.12 19.93 0.88
N MET A 40 -10.50 21.05 0.47
CA MET A 40 -9.27 21.03 -0.32
C MET A 40 -8.09 20.43 0.46
N MET A 41 -7.92 20.81 1.73
CA MET A 41 -6.87 20.24 2.59
C MET A 41 -7.00 18.73 2.74
N TYR A 42 -8.23 18.22 2.93
CA TYR A 42 -8.47 16.78 3.05
C TYR A 42 -8.21 16.04 1.74
N SER A 43 -8.58 16.63 0.60
CA SER A 43 -8.27 16.09 -0.74
C SER A 43 -6.76 15.97 -0.95
N THR A 44 -5.98 17.00 -0.62
CA THR A 44 -4.52 16.98 -0.75
C THR A 44 -3.87 15.95 0.18
N ASN A 45 -4.39 15.79 1.40
CA ASN A 45 -3.89 14.78 2.33
C ASN A 45 -4.15 13.36 1.80
N MET A 46 -5.31 13.11 1.20
CA MET A 46 -5.61 11.83 0.52
C MET A 46 -4.68 11.59 -0.67
N GLU A 47 -4.46 12.58 -1.52
CA GLU A 47 -3.52 12.46 -2.66
C GLU A 47 -2.09 12.17 -2.20
N SER A 48 -1.61 12.85 -1.14
CA SER A 48 -0.29 12.56 -0.56
C SER A 48 -0.19 11.14 -0.02
N ALA A 49 -1.21 10.67 0.70
CA ALA A 49 -1.26 9.30 1.23
C ALA A 49 -1.32 8.25 0.11
N ILE A 50 -2.04 8.52 -0.98
CA ILE A 50 -2.09 7.62 -2.13
C ILE A 50 -0.73 7.60 -2.84
N ASN A 51 -0.11 8.76 -3.03
CA ASN A 51 1.16 8.87 -3.74
C ASN A 51 2.30 8.12 -3.04
N SER A 52 2.40 8.20 -1.70
CA SER A 52 3.41 7.44 -0.97
C SER A 52 3.22 5.93 -1.13
N ASN A 53 2.00 5.45 -0.91
CA ASN A 53 1.66 4.05 -1.08
C ASN A 53 1.89 3.56 -2.51
N TYR A 54 1.56 4.39 -3.50
CA TYR A 54 1.77 4.06 -4.91
C TYR A 54 3.26 3.94 -5.25
N ARG A 55 4.09 4.84 -4.74
CA ARG A 55 5.56 4.78 -4.93
C ARG A 55 6.15 3.52 -4.29
N ASP A 56 5.72 3.20 -3.06
CA ASP A 56 6.24 2.04 -2.34
C ASP A 56 5.80 0.73 -3.01
N LYS A 57 4.56 0.65 -3.49
CA LYS A 57 4.07 -0.48 -4.29
C LYS A 57 4.85 -0.65 -5.59
N GLN A 58 5.14 0.44 -6.30
CA GLN A 58 5.97 0.38 -7.50
C GLN A 58 7.39 -0.11 -7.18
N GLY A 59 8.01 0.42 -6.12
CA GLY A 59 9.34 0.00 -5.69
C GLY A 59 9.38 -1.49 -5.35
N ALA A 60 8.40 -1.97 -4.59
CA ALA A 60 8.26 -3.39 -4.27
C ALA A 60 8.06 -4.25 -5.52
N LEU A 61 7.24 -3.80 -6.48
CA LEU A 61 7.01 -4.52 -7.73
C LEU A 61 8.30 -4.66 -8.56
N TYR A 62 9.04 -3.56 -8.75
CA TYR A 62 10.31 -3.60 -9.49
C TYR A 62 11.36 -4.46 -8.79
N ALA A 63 11.43 -4.41 -7.45
CA ALA A 63 12.30 -5.29 -6.68
C ALA A 63 11.93 -6.77 -6.88
N SER A 64 10.64 -7.12 -6.84
CA SER A 64 10.17 -8.49 -7.09
C SER A 64 10.49 -8.97 -8.50
N ILE A 65 10.28 -8.13 -9.52
CA ILE A 65 10.61 -8.47 -10.92
C ILE A 65 12.12 -8.67 -11.09
N GLY A 66 12.94 -7.83 -10.48
CA GLY A 66 14.40 -7.99 -10.46
C GLY A 66 14.82 -9.32 -9.81
N GLY A 67 14.23 -9.67 -8.68
CA GLY A 67 14.45 -10.95 -8.02
C GLY A 67 14.05 -12.16 -8.86
N LEU A 68 12.93 -12.08 -9.60
CA LEU A 68 12.51 -13.15 -10.51
C LEU A 68 13.47 -13.34 -11.69
N GLN A 69 14.05 -12.25 -12.20
CA GLN A 69 15.01 -12.32 -13.30
C GLN A 69 16.34 -12.94 -12.83
N GLU A 70 16.77 -12.60 -11.62
CA GLU A 70 17.94 -13.23 -10.99
C GLU A 70 17.70 -14.73 -10.76
N ALA A 71 16.52 -15.10 -10.24
CA ALA A 71 16.16 -16.49 -10.04
C ALA A 71 16.16 -17.27 -11.36
N ARG A 72 15.64 -16.67 -12.43
CA ARG A 72 15.64 -17.24 -13.77
C ARG A 72 17.06 -17.47 -14.29
N ASP A 73 17.95 -16.49 -14.13
CA ASP A 73 19.34 -16.59 -14.57
C ASP A 73 20.07 -17.73 -13.85
N ARG A 74 19.82 -17.89 -12.55
CA ARG A 74 20.40 -18.97 -11.74
C ARG A 74 19.89 -20.37 -12.09
N ILE A 75 18.65 -20.47 -12.58
CA ILE A 75 18.03 -21.75 -13.02
C ILE A 75 18.46 -22.12 -14.45
N GLN A 76 18.98 -21.17 -15.24
CA GLN A 76 19.26 -21.38 -16.66
C GLN A 76 20.33 -22.46 -16.89
N PRO A 77 20.17 -23.32 -17.92
CA PRO A 77 21.07 -24.43 -18.16
C PRO A 77 22.49 -24.09 -18.64
N ALA A 78 22.83 -22.82 -18.80
CA ALA A 78 24.15 -22.40 -19.26
C ALA A 78 25.17 -22.27 -18.11
N THR A 79 24.72 -22.01 -16.87
CA THR A 79 25.58 -21.64 -15.72
C THR A 79 25.22 -22.37 -14.41
N HIS A 80 24.10 -23.10 -14.36
CA HIS A 80 23.63 -24.03 -13.31
C HIS A 80 24.17 -23.84 -11.87
N ASN A 81 23.94 -22.69 -11.24
CA ASN A 81 24.07 -22.60 -9.77
C ASN A 81 22.87 -23.29 -9.07
N ILE A 82 21.71 -23.37 -9.74
CA ILE A 82 20.50 -24.04 -9.24
C ILE A 82 19.99 -25.01 -10.31
N VAL A 83 19.76 -26.28 -9.94
CA VAL A 83 19.19 -27.29 -10.84
C VAL A 83 17.68 -27.10 -10.95
N ALA A 84 17.17 -26.97 -12.18
CA ALA A 84 15.75 -26.85 -12.43
C ALA A 84 14.97 -28.10 -11.93
N PRO A 85 13.81 -27.93 -11.28
CA PRO A 85 12.93 -29.04 -10.94
C PRO A 85 12.44 -29.80 -12.18
N ASP A 86 12.52 -31.12 -12.15
CA ASP A 86 12.11 -32.06 -13.21
C ASP A 86 10.73 -32.69 -12.97
N ALA A 87 10.11 -32.39 -11.84
CA ALA A 87 8.80 -32.91 -11.43
C ALA A 87 8.03 -31.88 -10.59
N VAL A 88 6.72 -32.09 -10.46
CA VAL A 88 5.88 -31.28 -9.57
C VAL A 88 6.30 -31.47 -8.10
N PRO A 89 6.28 -30.41 -7.27
CA PRO A 89 6.64 -30.54 -5.86
C PRO A 89 5.74 -31.49 -5.09
N SER A 90 6.35 -32.35 -4.26
CA SER A 90 5.68 -33.25 -3.32
C SER A 90 6.40 -33.24 -1.97
N LEU A 91 5.74 -33.75 -0.92
CA LEU A 91 6.36 -33.89 0.41
C LEU A 91 7.59 -34.81 0.44
N THR A 92 7.81 -35.59 -0.63
CA THR A 92 8.90 -36.56 -0.77
C THR A 92 10.00 -36.10 -1.74
N ALA A 93 9.83 -34.98 -2.44
CA ALA A 93 10.78 -34.50 -3.45
C ALA A 93 11.09 -33.00 -3.29
N ALA A 94 12.39 -32.65 -3.27
CA ALA A 94 12.90 -31.34 -2.88
C ALA A 94 12.81 -30.29 -3.99
N LYS A 95 11.59 -30.03 -4.47
CA LYS A 95 11.36 -29.24 -5.70
C LYS A 95 10.80 -27.84 -5.45
N VAL A 96 10.56 -27.45 -4.19
CA VAL A 96 10.35 -26.04 -3.82
C VAL A 96 11.73 -25.41 -3.58
N ILE A 97 12.04 -24.33 -4.29
CA ILE A 97 13.32 -23.65 -4.19
C ILE A 97 13.10 -22.31 -3.49
N TYR A 98 13.78 -22.11 -2.37
CA TYR A 98 13.83 -20.82 -1.68
C TYR A 98 15.17 -20.14 -1.95
N ILE A 99 15.11 -18.94 -2.54
CA ILE A 99 16.27 -18.06 -2.68
C ILE A 99 16.25 -17.09 -1.51
N LEU A 100 17.24 -17.21 -0.64
CA LEU A 100 17.28 -16.53 0.65
C LEU A 100 18.36 -15.45 0.65
N ALA A 101 18.05 -14.29 1.24
CA ALA A 101 19.04 -13.24 1.41
C ALA A 101 20.14 -13.63 2.42
N ASP A 102 19.75 -14.30 3.50
CA ASP A 102 20.66 -14.74 4.57
C ASP A 102 20.06 -15.93 5.35
N THR A 103 20.81 -16.44 6.34
CA THR A 103 20.42 -17.58 7.19
C THR A 103 19.36 -17.27 8.26
N SER A 104 19.04 -15.98 8.48
CA SER A 104 17.99 -15.54 9.41
C SER A 104 16.60 -15.57 8.77
N VAL A 105 16.55 -15.53 7.43
CA VAL A 105 15.32 -15.72 6.65
C VAL A 105 15.00 -17.22 6.60
N VAL A 106 14.04 -17.64 7.42
CA VAL A 106 13.62 -19.05 7.54
C VAL A 106 12.12 -19.16 7.25
N PRO A 107 11.70 -19.25 5.97
CA PRO A 107 10.29 -19.21 5.60
C PRO A 107 9.46 -20.41 6.03
N TRP A 108 10.11 -21.54 6.29
CA TRP A 108 9.44 -22.76 6.73
C TRP A 108 9.20 -22.81 8.25
N LEU A 109 9.73 -21.89 9.05
CA LEU A 109 9.60 -21.95 10.52
C LEU A 109 8.46 -21.06 11.02
N THR A 110 7.45 -21.67 11.65
CA THR A 110 6.36 -20.95 12.32
C THR A 110 6.92 -20.07 13.42
N GLY A 111 6.73 -18.75 13.31
CA GLY A 111 7.25 -17.75 14.25
C GLY A 111 8.43 -16.93 13.72
N ASN A 112 8.98 -17.26 12.54
CA ASN A 112 9.87 -16.35 11.83
C ASN A 112 9.05 -15.21 11.21
N LYS A 113 9.60 -13.98 11.19
CA LYS A 113 9.01 -12.84 10.49
C LYS A 113 8.76 -13.10 9.00
N TYR A 114 9.59 -13.95 8.40
CA TYR A 114 9.57 -14.30 6.98
C TYR A 114 8.82 -15.62 6.70
N PHE A 115 7.99 -16.08 7.63
CA PHE A 115 7.22 -17.31 7.45
C PHE A 115 6.32 -17.24 6.21
N ASP A 116 6.35 -18.29 5.40
CA ASP A 116 5.55 -18.44 4.19
C ASP A 116 4.11 -18.82 4.57
N THR A 117 3.20 -17.85 4.48
CA THR A 117 1.79 -18.04 4.84
C THR A 117 0.95 -18.61 3.71
N GLU A 118 1.47 -18.69 2.49
CA GLU A 118 0.68 -19.02 1.30
C GLU A 118 0.89 -20.46 0.84
N LEU A 119 1.98 -21.12 1.24
CA LEU A 119 2.34 -22.46 0.78
C LEU A 119 1.21 -23.51 0.89
N CYS A 120 0.40 -23.45 1.96
CA CYS A 120 -0.73 -24.36 2.17
C CYS A 120 -1.92 -24.02 1.28
N GLN A 121 -2.12 -22.74 0.98
CA GLN A 121 -3.23 -22.23 0.19
C GLN A 121 -3.04 -22.53 -1.30
N GLU A 122 -1.80 -22.51 -1.79
CA GLU A 122 -1.52 -22.74 -3.22
C GLU A 122 -1.72 -24.21 -3.67
N ASN A 123 -2.13 -25.10 -2.75
CA ASN A 123 -2.30 -26.53 -2.97
C ASN A 123 -1.07 -27.21 -3.61
N VAL A 124 0.11 -26.63 -3.38
CA VAL A 124 1.41 -27.19 -3.76
C VAL A 124 1.76 -28.30 -2.76
N LEU A 125 2.62 -29.26 -3.12
CA LEU A 125 3.01 -30.39 -2.26
C LEU A 125 1.87 -31.37 -1.89
N GLY A 126 0.70 -31.27 -2.54
CA GLY A 126 -0.47 -32.09 -2.19
C GLY A 126 -1.20 -31.61 -0.92
N LEU A 127 -0.96 -30.37 -0.52
CA LEU A 127 -1.67 -29.72 0.58
C LEU A 127 -3.06 -29.28 0.15
N THR A 128 -3.99 -29.25 1.08
CA THR A 128 -5.35 -28.79 0.87
C THR A 128 -5.66 -27.67 1.86
N GLY A 129 -5.10 -26.48 1.60
CA GLY A 129 -5.39 -25.29 2.40
C GLY A 129 -6.64 -24.56 1.92
N THR A 130 -7.24 -23.79 2.82
CA THR A 130 -8.37 -22.92 2.47
C THR A 130 -7.85 -21.63 1.86
N ASN A 131 -8.33 -21.26 0.68
CA ASN A 131 -8.00 -19.99 0.05
C ASN A 131 -8.35 -18.80 0.97
N GLY A 132 -7.40 -17.89 1.16
CA GLY A 132 -7.52 -16.71 2.01
C GLY A 132 -7.26 -16.97 3.49
N VAL A 133 -6.86 -18.19 3.88
CA VAL A 133 -6.51 -18.51 5.27
C VAL A 133 -4.99 -18.74 5.34
N PRO A 134 -4.25 -17.88 6.07
CA PRO A 134 -2.81 -18.02 6.17
C PRO A 134 -2.46 -19.35 6.84
N CYS A 135 -1.38 -19.99 6.37
CA CYS A 135 -0.78 -21.11 7.07
C CYS A 135 -0.46 -20.71 8.52
N THR A 136 -0.92 -21.51 9.47
CA THR A 136 -0.59 -21.34 10.89
C THR A 136 0.32 -22.45 11.41
N THR A 137 0.47 -23.52 10.63
CA THR A 137 1.28 -24.69 10.96
C THR A 137 2.30 -24.94 9.85
N MET A 138 3.46 -25.43 10.26
CA MET A 138 4.56 -25.75 9.36
C MET A 138 4.21 -26.97 8.52
N VAL A 139 4.37 -26.85 7.21
CA VAL A 139 4.21 -27.94 6.27
C VAL A 139 5.58 -28.55 5.90
N PRO A 140 5.71 -29.88 5.98
CA PRO A 140 5.77 -30.65 7.21
C PRO A 140 7.03 -30.29 8.03
N SER A 141 6.88 -30.33 9.36
CA SER A 141 7.78 -29.65 10.30
C SER A 141 9.20 -30.21 10.50
N SER A 142 9.49 -31.36 9.93
CA SER A 142 10.71 -32.11 10.23
C SER A 142 11.44 -32.66 9.00
N ASN A 143 10.80 -32.62 7.82
CA ASN A 143 11.41 -33.16 6.61
C ASN A 143 12.01 -32.01 5.79
N THR A 144 13.31 -32.03 5.52
CA THR A 144 13.97 -31.11 4.58
C THR A 144 13.74 -31.53 3.13
N SER A 145 13.26 -32.75 2.88
CA SER A 145 13.20 -33.39 1.56
C SER A 145 12.22 -32.76 0.57
N TRP A 146 11.43 -31.76 0.95
CA TRP A 146 10.50 -31.06 0.04
C TRP A 146 11.03 -29.71 -0.46
N ARG A 147 12.11 -29.19 0.15
CA ARG A 147 12.67 -27.88 -0.15
C ARG A 147 14.17 -27.91 -0.42
N THR A 148 14.61 -26.99 -1.25
CA THR A 148 16.01 -26.63 -1.46
C THR A 148 16.19 -25.18 -1.08
N MET A 149 17.24 -24.87 -0.31
CA MET A 149 17.58 -23.50 0.06
C MET A 149 18.87 -23.09 -0.65
N VAL A 150 18.83 -21.92 -1.28
CA VAL A 150 19.98 -21.33 -1.96
C VAL A 150 20.16 -19.94 -1.37
N TYR A 151 21.32 -19.72 -0.77
CA TYR A 151 21.65 -18.40 -0.25
C TYR A 151 22.09 -17.52 -1.41
N ASN A 152 21.82 -16.23 -1.31
CA ASN A 152 22.51 -15.28 -2.16
C ASN A 152 23.99 -15.35 -1.79
N ASP A 153 24.80 -15.94 -2.67
CA ASP A 153 26.24 -15.91 -2.51
C ASP A 153 26.64 -14.44 -2.35
N VAL A 154 27.21 -14.10 -1.20
CA VAL A 154 27.73 -12.76 -0.93
C VAL A 154 28.98 -12.59 -1.77
N VAL A 155 28.81 -12.45 -3.08
CA VAL A 155 29.90 -12.07 -3.97
C VAL A 155 29.81 -10.56 -4.11
N SER A 156 30.54 -9.93 -3.18
CA SER A 156 31.14 -8.60 -3.30
C SER A 156 31.58 -8.26 -4.71
#